data_AF-A0ABD2INX5-F1
#
_entry.id   AF-A0ABD2INX5-F1
#
_cell.length_a   1.000
_cell.length_b   1.000
_cell.length_c   1.000
_cell.angle_alpha   90.00
_cell.angle_beta   90.00
_cell.angle_gamma   90.00
#
_symmetry.space_group_name_H-M   'P 1'
#
loop_
_entity.id
_entity.type
_entity.pdbx_description
1 polymer ?
#
loop_
_entity_poly.entity_id
_entity_poly.type
_entity_poly.pdbx_seq_one_letter_code
_entity_poly.pdbx_strand_id
1 'polypeptide(L)'
;MSDRRKEAEEKMAKAIFISNDCWLCVFDLLAPRQLGLGISMISHRFDFYVDEHFKTRKWTLKFIQIHSKMGENGTKEMEIINCHGKPMPIPQIQMPRKVIAFEHISISYIDRNAIAFLRLFCQLFATCPINLTINTWSDRILKIILRNIWPMLGKNIHVMGLSATHFHRLRQIVPTILNECPSLRIINAYYDGFFTEFPANDNAMASDGQSVAKWLFTPLQSDVPKLFKCSLDMNDGNWSSKIEPFKAAFANASSPVNFIVSVWFEASFAYAFVPFHLTNDETREQLAFKRTNSNRCFLLVRCPIGRDANKWTKWEEEAIKWEIWNQIDILMIDEDQIGDGLLDATPGPSDQQKK
;
A
#
# COMPACT_ATOMS: atom_id res chain seq x y z
N MET A 1 16.11 -4.49 55.30
CA MET A 1 16.25 -4.90 53.88
C MET A 1 14.94 -5.44 53.27
N SER A 2 13.84 -5.59 54.02
CA SER A 2 12.54 -6.07 53.49
C SER A 2 11.69 -4.95 52.85
N ASP A 3 11.71 -3.74 53.40
CA ASP A 3 10.81 -2.66 52.93
C ASP A 3 11.22 -2.02 51.60
N ARG A 4 12.52 -1.96 51.29
CA ARG A 4 13.00 -1.47 49.99
C ARG A 4 12.63 -2.37 48.81
N ARG A 5 12.39 -3.66 49.07
CA ARG A 5 11.97 -4.62 48.04
C ARG A 5 10.47 -4.49 47.74
N LYS A 6 9.66 -4.26 48.77
CA LYS A 6 8.24 -3.89 48.63
C LYS A 6 8.04 -2.54 47.95
N GLU A 7 8.84 -1.52 48.28
CA GLU A 7 8.79 -0.23 47.58
C GLU A 7 9.27 -0.32 46.12
N ALA A 8 10.26 -1.18 45.83
CA ALA A 8 10.70 -1.44 44.45
C ALA A 8 9.66 -2.23 43.66
N GLU A 9 8.95 -3.17 44.29
CA GLU A 9 7.83 -3.93 43.70
C GLU A 9 6.58 -3.04 43.52
N GLU A 10 6.27 -2.12 44.45
CA GLU A 10 5.21 -1.10 44.27
C GLU A 10 5.58 -0.03 43.23
N LYS A 11 6.86 0.35 43.12
CA LYS A 11 7.34 1.21 42.02
C LYS A 11 7.36 0.50 40.67
N MET A 12 7.65 -0.81 40.62
CA MET A 12 7.49 -1.61 39.40
C MET A 12 6.00 -1.81 39.05
N ALA A 13 5.11 -1.94 40.03
CA ALA A 13 3.66 -2.00 39.81
C ALA A 13 3.06 -0.65 39.36
N LYS A 14 3.69 0.48 39.73
CA LYS A 14 3.39 1.83 39.21
C LYS A 14 4.10 2.17 37.90
N ALA A 15 5.05 1.34 37.45
CA ALA A 15 5.62 1.43 36.11
C ALA A 15 4.72 0.66 35.13
N ILE A 16 3.57 1.27 34.85
CA ILE A 16 2.63 0.98 33.76
C ILE A 16 2.81 -0.42 33.15
N PHE A 17 2.22 -1.42 33.80
CA PHE A 17 1.95 -2.71 33.17
C PHE A 17 0.88 -2.45 32.11
N ILE A 18 1.30 -2.01 30.92
CA ILE A 18 0.43 -1.74 29.77
C ILE A 18 -0.03 -3.10 29.25
N SER A 19 -1.08 -3.60 29.89
CA SER A 19 -1.77 -4.87 29.69
C SER A 19 -2.18 -5.10 28.22
N ASN A 20 -2.57 -6.34 27.92
CA ASN A 20 -3.37 -6.70 26.73
C ASN A 20 -4.57 -5.74 26.53
N ASP A 21 -5.01 -5.03 27.57
CA ASP A 21 -6.04 -3.99 27.55
C ASP A 21 -5.76 -2.85 26.57
N CYS A 22 -4.50 -2.51 26.27
CA CYS A 22 -4.22 -1.52 25.21
C CYS A 22 -4.60 -2.04 23.83
N TRP A 23 -4.42 -3.33 23.58
CA TRP A 23 -4.97 -3.96 22.39
C TRP A 23 -6.49 -4.09 22.48
N LEU A 24 -7.09 -4.28 23.66
CA LEU A 24 -8.55 -4.22 23.82
C LEU A 24 -9.13 -2.87 23.39
N CYS A 25 -8.50 -1.73 23.73
CA CYS A 25 -8.91 -0.42 23.23
C CYS A 25 -8.80 -0.30 21.70
N VAL A 26 -7.79 -0.94 21.09
CA VAL A 26 -7.66 -1.07 19.63
C VAL A 26 -8.74 -2.01 19.05
N PHE A 27 -9.23 -2.97 19.85
CA PHE A 27 -10.21 -3.99 19.52
C PHE A 27 -11.67 -3.68 19.88
N ASP A 28 -11.96 -2.58 20.59
CA ASP A 28 -13.32 -2.04 20.81
C ASP A 28 -14.08 -1.76 19.49
N LEU A 29 -13.41 -1.97 18.35
CA LEU A 29 -13.85 -1.70 16.99
C LEU A 29 -14.23 -2.97 16.21
N LEU A 30 -14.00 -4.17 16.74
CA LEU A 30 -14.42 -5.43 16.13
C LEU A 30 -15.92 -5.64 16.38
N ALA A 31 -16.78 -5.06 15.54
CA ALA A 31 -18.23 -5.22 15.68
C ALA A 31 -18.66 -6.68 15.41
N PRO A 32 -19.68 -7.26 16.07
CA PRO A 32 -20.65 -6.70 17.03
C PRO A 32 -20.37 -7.18 18.47
N ARG A 33 -20.71 -6.50 19.56
CA ARG A 33 -21.78 -5.54 19.86
C ARG A 33 -21.47 -4.97 21.25
N GLN A 34 -22.01 -3.81 21.53
CA GLN A 34 -21.98 -3.04 22.80
C GLN A 34 -22.51 -3.79 24.05
N LEU A 35 -22.03 -5.01 24.36
CA LEU A 35 -22.46 -5.79 25.52
C LEU A 35 -21.33 -6.07 26.54
N GLY A 36 -20.05 -6.00 26.13
CA GLY A 36 -18.93 -6.42 26.98
C GLY A 36 -18.40 -5.36 27.94
N LEU A 37 -18.33 -4.09 27.51
CA LEU A 37 -17.74 -3.01 28.32
C LEU A 37 -18.56 -2.64 29.57
N GLY A 38 -19.88 -2.86 29.54
CA GLY A 38 -20.73 -2.68 30.72
C GLY A 38 -20.74 -3.89 31.67
N ILE A 39 -20.37 -5.08 31.19
CA ILE A 39 -20.49 -6.35 31.94
C ILE A 39 -19.12 -6.88 32.42
N SER A 40 -18.02 -6.55 31.73
CA SER A 40 -16.64 -7.00 32.04
C SER A 40 -16.14 -6.51 33.39
N MET A 41 -16.48 -5.28 33.79
CA MET A 41 -16.08 -4.75 35.10
C MET A 41 -16.73 -5.47 36.30
N ILE A 42 -17.65 -6.42 36.08
CA ILE A 42 -18.45 -7.03 37.15
C ILE A 42 -18.28 -8.56 37.22
N SER A 43 -17.60 -9.23 36.28
CA SER A 43 -17.60 -10.70 36.23
C SER A 43 -16.33 -11.37 35.69
N HIS A 44 -15.60 -12.08 36.57
CA HIS A 44 -14.43 -12.91 36.21
C HIS A 44 -14.74 -13.98 35.13
N ARG A 45 -16.01 -14.35 34.98
CA ARG A 45 -16.44 -15.31 33.95
C ARG A 45 -16.38 -14.71 32.55
N PHE A 46 -16.63 -13.40 32.42
CA PHE A 46 -16.58 -12.73 31.13
C PHE A 46 -15.14 -12.59 30.63
N ASP A 47 -14.18 -12.28 31.51
CA ASP A 47 -12.75 -12.22 31.19
C ASP A 47 -12.23 -13.55 30.66
N PHE A 48 -12.64 -14.68 31.27
CA PHE A 48 -12.29 -16.01 30.78
C PHE A 48 -12.84 -16.28 29.38
N TYR A 49 -14.11 -15.93 29.11
CA TYR A 49 -14.71 -16.09 27.78
C TYR A 49 -14.08 -15.18 26.73
N VAL A 50 -13.73 -13.96 27.11
CA VAL A 50 -13.00 -13.00 26.27
C VAL A 50 -11.63 -13.58 25.93
N ASP A 51 -10.87 -14.04 26.93
CA ASP A 51 -9.57 -14.69 26.74
C ASP A 51 -9.66 -15.96 25.87
N GLU A 52 -10.70 -16.78 26.03
CA GLU A 52 -10.93 -17.98 25.22
C GLU A 52 -11.31 -17.63 23.78
N HIS A 53 -12.09 -16.57 23.56
CA HIS A 53 -12.41 -16.06 22.23
C HIS A 53 -11.19 -15.42 21.54
N PHE A 54 -10.39 -14.63 22.25
CA PHE A 54 -9.09 -14.14 21.77
C PHE A 54 -8.10 -15.31 21.54
N LYS A 55 -8.21 -16.37 22.35
CA LYS A 55 -7.72 -17.76 22.22
C LYS A 55 -7.92 -18.41 20.86
N THR A 56 -9.03 -18.16 20.18
CA THR A 56 -9.49 -19.03 19.08
C THR A 56 -9.79 -18.29 17.78
N ARG A 57 -10.16 -17.00 17.85
CA ARG A 57 -10.60 -16.23 16.68
C ARG A 57 -9.45 -15.48 16.00
N LYS A 58 -9.51 -15.43 14.67
CA LYS A 58 -8.73 -14.52 13.85
C LYS A 58 -9.41 -13.15 13.82
N TRP A 59 -8.62 -12.08 13.85
CA TRP A 59 -9.12 -10.72 13.97
C TRP A 59 -8.61 -9.84 12.82
N THR A 60 -9.42 -8.84 12.46
CA THR A 60 -9.09 -7.82 11.45
C THR A 60 -9.12 -6.47 12.12
N LEU A 61 -8.00 -5.75 12.13
CA LEU A 61 -7.99 -4.38 12.62
C LEU A 61 -8.82 -3.49 11.70
N LYS A 62 -9.53 -2.51 12.23
CA LYS A 62 -10.30 -1.58 11.40
C LYS A 62 -9.41 -0.44 10.91
N PHE A 63 -9.80 0.78 11.25
CA PHE A 63 -9.12 2.00 10.89
C PHE A 63 -8.23 2.48 12.05
N ILE A 64 -6.97 2.76 11.74
CA ILE A 64 -6.00 3.38 12.62
C ILE A 64 -5.45 4.60 11.91
N GLN A 65 -5.41 5.74 12.60
CA GLN A 65 -4.78 6.95 12.11
C GLN A 65 -3.63 7.36 13.03
N ILE A 66 -2.46 7.62 12.44
CA ILE A 66 -1.30 8.21 13.09
C ILE A 66 -1.24 9.67 12.64
N HIS A 67 -1.33 10.60 13.58
CA HIS A 67 -1.23 12.04 13.32
C HIS A 67 -0.45 12.73 14.45
N SER A 68 -0.16 14.01 14.27
CA SER A 68 0.43 14.82 15.34
C SER A 68 -0.66 15.43 16.23
N LYS A 69 -0.35 15.55 17.52
CA LYS A 69 -0.97 16.52 18.42
C LYS A 69 0.08 17.48 18.97
N MET A 70 -0.36 18.62 19.49
CA MET A 70 0.52 19.49 20.25
C MET A 70 0.69 18.94 21.67
N GLY A 71 1.93 18.66 22.05
CA GLY A 71 2.32 18.27 23.40
C GLY A 71 2.34 19.45 24.37
N GLU A 72 2.41 19.16 25.66
CA GLU A 72 2.43 20.17 26.74
C GLU A 72 3.63 21.12 26.66
N ASN A 73 4.73 20.64 26.08
CA ASN A 73 5.97 21.37 25.84
C ASN A 73 5.94 22.22 24.55
N GLY A 74 4.82 22.26 23.83
CA GLY A 74 4.68 22.97 22.56
C GLY A 74 5.33 22.26 21.36
N THR A 75 5.80 21.03 21.52
CA THR A 75 6.30 20.19 20.41
C THR A 75 5.21 19.27 19.88
N LYS A 76 5.31 18.89 18.61
CA LYS A 76 4.38 17.90 18.03
C LYS A 76 4.76 16.51 18.52
N GLU A 77 3.75 15.75 18.95
CA GLU A 77 3.88 14.38 19.41
C GLU A 77 2.92 13.48 18.64
N MET A 78 3.29 12.21 18.48
CA MET A 78 2.42 11.20 17.87
C MET A 78 1.14 10.99 18.71
N GLU A 79 0.00 10.95 18.03
CA GLU A 79 -1.27 10.46 18.56
C GLU A 79 -1.89 9.41 17.63
N ILE A 80 -2.55 8.42 18.23
CA ILE A 80 -3.29 7.38 17.52
C ILE A 80 -4.78 7.64 17.67
N ILE A 81 -5.47 7.73 16.54
CA ILE A 81 -6.92 7.85 16.46
C ILE A 81 -7.52 6.57 15.90
N ASN A 82 -8.66 6.16 16.44
CA ASN A 82 -9.46 5.06 15.91
C ASN A 82 -10.53 5.49 14.89
N CYS A 83 -11.29 4.52 14.38
CA CYS A 83 -12.39 4.76 13.43
C CYS A 83 -13.51 5.68 13.95
N HIS A 84 -13.54 6.01 15.24
CA HIS A 84 -14.50 6.94 15.84
C HIS A 84 -13.90 8.31 16.12
N GLY A 85 -12.68 8.59 15.66
CA GLY A 85 -12.01 9.87 15.94
C GLY A 85 -11.49 10.00 17.38
N LYS A 86 -11.44 8.90 18.15
CA LYS A 86 -11.04 8.94 19.56
C LYS A 86 -9.56 8.58 19.73
N PRO A 87 -8.82 9.34 20.56
CA PRO A 87 -7.46 8.97 20.94
C PRO A 87 -7.41 7.59 21.60
N MET A 88 -6.35 6.84 21.31
CA MET A 88 -6.08 5.54 21.90
C MET A 88 -4.70 5.53 22.56
N PRO A 89 -4.49 4.70 23.61
CA PRO A 89 -3.16 4.50 24.16
C PRO A 89 -2.25 3.87 23.10
N ILE A 90 -0.99 4.30 23.06
CA ILE A 90 0.02 3.72 22.17
C ILE A 90 0.45 2.36 22.74
N PRO A 91 0.12 1.23 22.07
CA PRO A 91 0.56 -0.07 22.51
C PRO A 91 2.08 -0.16 22.50
N GLN A 92 2.66 -0.74 23.55
CA GLN A 92 4.12 -0.99 23.65
C GLN A 92 4.47 -2.47 23.45
N ILE A 93 3.46 -3.33 23.36
CA ILE A 93 3.61 -4.78 23.23
C ILE A 93 3.29 -5.19 21.80
N GLN A 94 4.02 -6.19 21.31
CA GLN A 94 3.79 -6.80 20.00
C GLN A 94 2.33 -7.24 19.84
N MET A 95 1.80 -7.06 18.64
CA MET A 95 0.44 -7.41 18.31
C MET A 95 0.17 -8.91 18.49
N PRO A 96 -1.01 -9.31 19.00
CA PRO A 96 -1.41 -10.70 19.04
C PRO A 96 -1.34 -11.34 17.65
N ARG A 97 -0.68 -12.51 17.54
CA ARG A 97 -0.54 -13.27 16.28
C ARG A 97 -1.84 -13.64 15.57
N LYS A 98 -2.98 -13.44 16.24
CA LYS A 98 -4.31 -13.74 15.71
C LYS A 98 -4.90 -12.60 14.90
N VAL A 99 -4.31 -11.41 14.96
CA VAL A 99 -4.63 -10.36 14.00
C VAL A 99 -3.96 -10.73 12.68
N ILE A 100 -4.78 -10.91 11.65
CA ILE A 100 -4.34 -11.42 10.34
C ILE A 100 -4.57 -10.44 9.19
N ALA A 101 -5.31 -9.36 9.42
CA ALA A 101 -5.63 -8.35 8.42
C ALA A 101 -5.90 -7.00 9.07
N PHE A 102 -5.99 -5.95 8.26
CA PHE A 102 -6.47 -4.65 8.65
C PHE A 102 -7.33 -4.02 7.55
N GLU A 103 -8.25 -3.12 7.89
CA GLU A 103 -9.03 -2.37 6.90
C GLU A 103 -8.18 -1.21 6.38
N HIS A 104 -7.69 -0.34 7.26
CA HIS A 104 -7.00 0.88 6.86
C HIS A 104 -6.03 1.41 7.95
N ILE A 105 -4.81 1.80 7.55
CA ILE A 105 -3.85 2.55 8.36
C ILE A 105 -3.52 3.86 7.65
N SER A 106 -3.86 4.99 8.26
CA SER A 106 -3.55 6.32 7.75
C SER A 106 -2.36 6.90 8.51
N ILE A 107 -1.36 7.39 7.81
CA ILE A 107 -0.13 7.96 8.36
C ILE A 107 -0.01 9.40 7.88
N SER A 108 -0.22 10.35 8.78
CA SER A 108 -0.13 11.79 8.51
C SER A 108 0.92 12.49 9.36
N TYR A 109 1.67 11.72 10.16
CA TYR A 109 2.78 12.20 10.97
C TYR A 109 3.77 11.07 11.21
N ILE A 110 5.08 11.36 11.17
CA ILE A 110 6.14 10.40 11.46
C ILE A 110 7.15 11.01 12.43
N ASP A 111 7.30 10.38 13.59
CA ASP A 111 8.41 10.54 14.52
C ASP A 111 9.01 9.16 14.86
N ARG A 112 9.92 9.12 15.85
CA ARG A 112 10.49 7.84 16.32
C ARG A 112 9.43 6.91 16.92
N ASN A 113 8.40 7.47 17.57
CA ASN A 113 7.34 6.70 18.20
C ASN A 113 6.40 6.09 17.15
N ALA A 114 6.08 6.81 16.08
CA ALA A 114 5.30 6.32 14.95
C ALA A 114 6.01 5.15 14.27
N ILE A 115 7.33 5.25 14.04
CA ILE A 115 8.12 4.14 13.49
C ILE A 115 8.13 2.94 14.45
N ALA A 116 8.33 3.17 15.76
CA ALA A 116 8.29 2.11 16.76
C ALA A 116 6.91 1.42 16.82
N PHE A 117 5.83 2.19 16.75
CA PHE A 117 4.47 1.68 16.70
C PHE A 117 4.22 0.86 15.44
N LEU A 118 4.59 1.36 14.25
CA LEU A 118 4.45 0.61 13.00
C LEU A 118 5.23 -0.71 13.05
N ARG A 119 6.37 -0.77 13.75
CA ARG A 119 7.15 -2.02 13.90
C ARG A 119 6.39 -3.13 14.63
N LEU A 120 5.38 -2.79 15.44
CA LEU A 120 4.50 -3.76 16.06
C LEU A 120 3.65 -4.52 15.02
N PHE A 121 3.50 -3.97 13.82
CA PHE A 121 2.74 -4.52 12.70
C PHE A 121 3.62 -5.29 11.69
N CYS A 122 4.95 -5.34 11.88
CA CYS A 122 5.85 -6.01 10.94
C CYS A 122 5.43 -7.45 10.61
N GLN A 123 4.95 -8.22 11.59
CA GLN A 123 4.48 -9.59 11.35
C GLN A 123 3.21 -9.60 10.49
N LEU A 124 2.31 -8.65 10.70
CA LEU A 124 1.09 -8.51 9.92
C LEU A 124 1.44 -8.13 8.47
N PHE A 125 2.26 -7.09 8.29
CA PHE A 125 2.77 -6.66 7.00
C PHE A 125 3.54 -7.75 6.26
N ALA A 126 4.21 -8.66 6.99
CA ALA A 126 4.91 -9.80 6.41
C ALA A 126 3.96 -10.88 5.83
N THR A 127 2.67 -10.86 6.16
CA THR A 127 1.73 -11.94 5.84
C THR A 127 0.50 -11.53 5.04
N CYS A 128 0.15 -10.24 5.00
CA CYS A 128 -0.98 -9.74 4.21
C CYS A 128 -0.53 -8.94 2.98
N PRO A 129 -1.30 -8.99 1.87
CA PRO A 129 -1.05 -8.12 0.72
C PRO A 129 -1.36 -6.67 1.10
N ILE A 130 -0.42 -5.76 0.88
CA ILE A 130 -0.53 -4.35 1.24
C ILE A 130 -0.97 -3.53 0.03
N ASN A 131 -1.95 -2.66 0.24
CA ASN A 131 -2.25 -1.58 -0.69
C ASN A 131 -1.65 -0.27 -0.17
N LEU A 132 -0.58 0.20 -0.80
CA LEU A 132 0.13 1.39 -0.37
C LEU A 132 -0.23 2.57 -1.27
N THR A 133 -0.74 3.64 -0.66
CA THR A 133 -0.88 4.96 -1.28
C THR A 133 0.12 5.92 -0.65
N ILE A 134 0.87 6.66 -1.46
CA ILE A 134 1.74 7.74 -0.98
C ILE A 134 1.31 9.05 -1.62
N ASN A 135 1.00 10.04 -0.78
CA ASN A 135 0.70 11.40 -1.18
C ASN A 135 1.63 12.34 -0.40
N THR A 136 2.69 12.81 -1.06
CA THR A 136 3.65 13.74 -0.50
C THR A 136 4.32 14.59 -1.56
N TRP A 137 4.35 15.90 -1.32
CA TRP A 137 4.99 16.86 -2.21
C TRP A 137 6.47 17.13 -1.86
N SER A 138 7.02 16.46 -0.83
CA SER A 138 8.41 16.65 -0.38
C SER A 138 9.30 15.44 -0.66
N ASP A 139 10.42 15.66 -1.37
CA ASP A 139 11.42 14.60 -1.65
C ASP A 139 12.08 14.14 -0.36
N ARG A 140 12.16 15.05 0.63
CA ARG A 140 12.70 14.77 1.96
C ARG A 140 11.80 13.79 2.71
N ILE A 141 10.50 14.05 2.73
CA ILE A 141 9.50 13.13 3.32
C ILE A 141 9.56 11.79 2.59
N LEU A 142 9.63 11.79 1.26
CA LEU A 142 9.71 10.56 0.47
C LEU A 142 10.96 9.74 0.81
N LYS A 143 12.14 10.37 0.96
CA LYS A 143 13.37 9.71 1.44
C LYS A 143 13.23 9.13 2.85
N ILE A 144 12.53 9.82 3.75
CA ILE A 144 12.27 9.34 5.11
C ILE A 144 11.35 8.11 5.08
N ILE A 145 10.29 8.13 4.27
CA ILE A 145 9.38 7.00 4.06
C ILE A 145 10.17 5.80 3.50
N LEU A 146 10.95 6.02 2.45
CA LEU A 146 11.80 4.99 1.83
C LEU A 146 12.80 4.38 2.81
N ARG A 147 13.37 5.18 3.70
CA ARG A 147 14.36 4.69 4.67
C ARG A 147 13.74 3.97 5.86
N ASN A 148 12.61 4.46 6.38
CA ASN A 148 12.10 4.04 7.69
C ASN A 148 10.85 3.17 7.62
N ILE A 149 9.99 3.35 6.61
CA ILE A 149 8.72 2.62 6.47
C ILE A 149 8.84 1.53 5.40
N TRP A 150 9.44 1.84 4.25
CA TRP A 150 9.55 0.89 3.14
C TRP A 150 10.16 -0.47 3.51
N PRO A 151 11.21 -0.58 4.36
CA PRO A 151 11.76 -1.88 4.74
C PRO A 151 10.75 -2.82 5.41
N MET A 152 9.67 -2.28 5.97
CA MET A 152 8.62 -3.04 6.66
C MET A 152 7.50 -3.48 5.71
N LEU A 153 7.30 -2.76 4.60
CA LEU A 153 6.16 -2.97 3.69
C LEU A 153 6.58 -3.59 2.35
N GLY A 154 7.74 -3.19 1.81
CA GLY A 154 8.11 -3.32 0.39
C GLY A 154 7.90 -4.71 -0.21
N LYS A 155 8.23 -5.77 0.53
CA LYS A 155 8.12 -7.15 0.05
C LYS A 155 6.69 -7.61 -0.22
N ASN A 156 5.70 -7.05 0.48
CA ASN A 156 4.30 -7.45 0.40
C ASN A 156 3.39 -6.34 -0.17
N ILE A 157 3.96 -5.28 -0.73
CA ILE A 157 3.20 -4.32 -1.52
C ILE A 157 2.62 -5.06 -2.72
N HIS A 158 1.30 -5.21 -2.72
CA HIS A 158 0.54 -5.87 -3.77
C HIS A 158 -0.09 -4.85 -4.71
N VAL A 159 -0.50 -3.71 -4.14
CA VAL A 159 -1.06 -2.56 -4.86
C VAL A 159 -0.25 -1.33 -4.52
N MET A 160 0.12 -0.57 -5.56
CA MET A 160 0.80 0.71 -5.43
C MET A 160 -0.06 1.79 -6.07
N GLY A 161 -0.68 2.63 -5.22
CA GLY A 161 -1.44 3.80 -5.62
C GLY A 161 -0.59 5.05 -5.57
N LEU A 162 -0.26 5.63 -6.73
CA LEU A 162 0.57 6.83 -6.82
C LEU A 162 0.07 7.67 -8.00
N SER A 163 0.04 9.00 -7.83
CA SER A 163 -0.07 9.90 -8.98
C SER A 163 1.18 9.76 -9.88
N ALA A 164 1.09 10.08 -11.17
CA ALA A 164 2.23 10.09 -12.08
C ALA A 164 3.39 10.94 -11.55
N THR A 165 3.08 12.11 -11.00
CA THR A 165 4.07 12.99 -10.37
C THR A 165 4.78 12.33 -9.19
N HIS A 166 4.03 11.63 -8.33
CA HIS A 166 4.61 10.90 -7.20
C HIS A 166 5.46 9.70 -7.67
N PHE A 167 5.00 8.98 -8.69
CA PHE A 167 5.75 7.86 -9.27
C PHE A 167 7.06 8.32 -9.92
N HIS A 168 7.02 9.43 -10.67
CA HIS A 168 8.21 10.04 -11.27
C HIS A 168 9.28 10.34 -10.22
N ARG A 169 8.88 11.00 -9.13
CA ARG A 169 9.80 11.38 -8.03
C ARG A 169 10.32 10.16 -7.27
N LEU A 170 9.47 9.16 -7.06
CA LEU A 170 9.89 7.89 -6.47
C LEU A 170 11.00 7.24 -7.32
N ARG A 171 10.86 7.25 -8.65
CA ARG A 171 11.89 6.75 -9.56
C ARG A 171 13.14 7.61 -9.63
N GLN A 172 13.04 8.93 -9.44
CA GLN A 172 14.24 9.77 -9.31
C GLN A 172 15.11 9.39 -8.10
N ILE A 173 14.50 8.92 -7.01
CA ILE A 173 15.21 8.47 -5.81
C ILE A 173 15.64 7.01 -5.94
N VAL A 174 14.75 6.14 -6.39
CA VAL A 174 14.97 4.69 -6.56
C VAL A 174 14.48 4.27 -7.96
N PRO A 175 15.31 4.35 -9.01
CA PRO A 175 14.86 4.13 -10.39
C PRO A 175 14.22 2.76 -10.65
N THR A 176 14.70 1.74 -9.94
CA THR A 176 14.29 0.34 -10.08
C THR A 176 13.21 -0.08 -9.08
N ILE A 177 12.47 0.87 -8.48
CA ILE A 177 11.53 0.60 -7.37
C ILE A 177 10.49 -0.49 -7.68
N LEU A 178 10.04 -0.62 -8.94
CA LEU A 178 9.09 -1.66 -9.34
C LEU A 178 9.70 -3.08 -9.23
N ASN A 179 11.00 -3.22 -9.44
CA ASN A 179 11.71 -4.50 -9.27
C ASN A 179 11.95 -4.84 -7.79
N GLU A 180 11.92 -3.85 -6.90
CA GLU A 180 12.06 -4.05 -5.45
C GLU A 180 10.77 -4.53 -4.78
N CYS A 181 9.66 -4.55 -5.51
CA CYS A 181 8.35 -5.00 -5.04
C CYS A 181 7.96 -6.34 -5.71
N PRO A 182 8.47 -7.49 -5.23
CA PRO A 182 8.24 -8.80 -5.89
C PRO A 182 6.77 -9.23 -5.88
N SER A 183 5.98 -8.75 -4.91
CA SER A 183 4.55 -9.06 -4.78
C SER A 183 3.64 -8.09 -5.53
N LEU A 184 4.20 -7.07 -6.21
CA LEU A 184 3.44 -6.01 -6.86
C LEU A 184 2.69 -6.57 -8.06
N ARG A 185 1.36 -6.50 -7.96
CA ARG A 185 0.44 -6.95 -9.00
C ARG A 185 -0.33 -5.79 -9.61
N ILE A 186 -0.65 -4.76 -8.82
CA ILE A 186 -1.50 -3.65 -9.25
C ILE A 186 -0.74 -2.33 -9.15
N ILE A 187 -0.60 -1.63 -10.26
CA ILE A 187 -0.19 -0.22 -10.27
C ILE A 187 -1.43 0.61 -10.57
N ASN A 188 -1.63 1.65 -9.77
CA ASN A 188 -2.78 2.51 -9.88
C ASN A 188 -2.38 3.98 -9.95
N ALA A 189 -2.48 4.54 -11.16
CA ALA A 189 -2.13 5.91 -11.51
C ALA A 189 -3.39 6.75 -11.76
N TYR A 190 -4.08 7.16 -10.68
CA TYR A 190 -5.23 8.06 -10.74
C TYR A 190 -4.79 9.54 -10.70
N TYR A 191 -5.63 10.42 -11.27
CA TYR A 191 -5.58 11.90 -11.26
C TYR A 191 -4.70 12.61 -12.30
N ASP A 192 -3.45 12.21 -12.48
CA ASP A 192 -2.48 12.80 -13.43
C ASP A 192 -1.81 11.72 -14.29
N GLY A 193 -2.56 10.64 -14.55
CA GLY A 193 -2.04 9.35 -15.04
C GLY A 193 -1.19 9.42 -16.30
N PHE A 194 -0.37 8.39 -16.49
CA PHE A 194 0.46 8.20 -17.67
C PHE A 194 0.18 6.83 -18.27
N PHE A 195 0.68 6.60 -19.49
CA PHE A 195 0.57 5.32 -20.18
C PHE A 195 1.95 4.68 -20.37
N THR A 196 1.96 3.41 -20.81
CA THR A 196 3.18 2.72 -21.17
C THR A 196 3.88 3.37 -22.36
N GLU A 197 5.21 3.30 -22.37
CA GLU A 197 6.06 3.75 -23.46
C GLU A 197 7.05 2.65 -23.85
N PHE A 198 7.47 2.63 -25.12
CA PHE A 198 8.36 1.62 -25.66
C PHE A 198 9.60 2.28 -26.29
N PRO A 199 10.78 1.63 -26.26
CA PRO A 199 11.04 0.27 -25.77
C PRO A 199 10.95 0.14 -24.24
N ALA A 200 10.47 -1.01 -23.76
CA ALA A 200 10.31 -1.28 -22.34
C ALA A 200 11.68 -1.34 -21.62
N ASN A 201 11.86 -0.52 -20.58
CA ASN A 201 13.12 -0.38 -19.86
C ASN A 201 12.87 0.15 -18.44
N ASP A 202 13.71 -0.18 -17.48
CA ASP A 202 13.58 0.19 -16.05
C ASP A 202 14.84 0.85 -15.47
N ASN A 203 15.82 1.16 -16.32
CA ASN A 203 17.06 1.82 -15.89
C ASN A 203 16.82 3.27 -15.44
N ALA A 204 17.87 3.91 -14.91
CA ALA A 204 17.82 5.29 -14.41
C ALA A 204 17.44 6.35 -15.45
N MET A 205 17.60 6.05 -16.74
CA MET A 205 17.24 6.96 -17.84
C MET A 205 15.87 6.66 -18.43
N ALA A 206 15.23 5.55 -18.04
CA ALA A 206 13.96 5.14 -18.61
C ALA A 206 12.83 6.05 -18.13
N SER A 207 11.90 6.38 -19.01
CA SER A 207 10.68 7.11 -18.62
C SER A 207 9.78 6.25 -17.74
N ASP A 208 8.82 6.88 -17.07
CA ASP A 208 7.85 6.18 -16.22
C ASP A 208 7.01 5.18 -17.01
N GLY A 209 6.61 5.57 -18.23
CA GLY A 209 5.93 4.69 -19.16
C GLY A 209 6.78 3.49 -19.57
N GLN A 210 8.09 3.67 -19.78
CA GLN A 210 9.00 2.56 -20.11
C GLN A 210 9.15 1.59 -18.94
N SER A 211 9.22 2.10 -17.71
CA SER A 211 9.34 1.29 -16.49
C SER A 211 8.08 0.46 -16.23
N VAL A 212 6.90 1.07 -16.39
CA VAL A 212 5.64 0.33 -16.30
C VAL A 212 5.48 -0.68 -17.45
N ALA A 213 5.93 -0.35 -18.67
CA ALA A 213 5.95 -1.30 -19.77
C ALA A 213 6.84 -2.50 -19.47
N LYS A 214 8.04 -2.26 -18.91
CA LYS A 214 8.96 -3.33 -18.48
C LYS A 214 8.34 -4.20 -17.40
N TRP A 215 7.70 -3.59 -16.40
CA TRP A 215 6.99 -4.33 -15.37
C TRP A 215 5.82 -5.15 -15.94
N LEU A 216 4.99 -4.59 -16.82
CA LEU A 216 3.86 -5.30 -17.45
C LEU A 216 4.31 -6.48 -18.31
N PHE A 217 5.40 -6.34 -19.06
CA PHE A 217 5.93 -7.36 -19.97
C PHE A 217 6.91 -8.34 -19.30
N THR A 218 7.13 -8.20 -17.99
CA THR A 218 7.86 -9.20 -17.20
C THR A 218 6.86 -10.20 -16.63
N PRO A 219 7.05 -11.52 -16.79
CA PRO A 219 6.17 -12.52 -16.20
C PRO A 219 6.04 -12.35 -14.68
N LEU A 220 4.83 -12.51 -14.15
CA LEU A 220 4.62 -12.70 -12.71
C LEU A 220 4.75 -14.20 -12.41
N GLN A 221 5.34 -14.58 -11.27
CA GLN A 221 5.44 -16.00 -10.87
C GLN A 221 4.06 -16.66 -10.63
N SER A 222 3.01 -15.86 -10.52
CA SER A 222 1.63 -16.30 -10.31
C SER A 222 0.84 -16.26 -11.62
N ASP A 223 -0.13 -17.17 -11.78
CA ASP A 223 -1.06 -17.22 -12.93
C ASP A 223 -2.06 -16.07 -12.98
N VAL A 224 -2.00 -15.14 -12.02
CA VAL A 224 -2.92 -14.02 -11.91
C VAL A 224 -2.39 -12.84 -12.73
N PRO A 225 -3.22 -12.17 -13.55
CA PRO A 225 -2.77 -11.05 -14.37
C PRO A 225 -2.32 -9.86 -13.51
N LYS A 226 -1.26 -9.18 -13.98
CA LYS A 226 -0.93 -7.83 -13.54
C LYS A 226 -2.03 -6.87 -13.95
N LEU A 227 -2.33 -5.90 -13.10
CA LEU A 227 -3.34 -4.87 -13.36
C LEU A 227 -2.68 -3.49 -13.38
N PHE A 228 -2.77 -2.80 -14.50
CA PHE A 228 -2.37 -1.39 -14.56
C PHE A 228 -3.63 -0.53 -14.74
N LYS A 229 -3.91 0.33 -13.77
CA LYS A 229 -5.01 1.29 -13.84
C LYS A 229 -4.42 2.65 -14.14
N CYS A 230 -4.78 3.23 -15.29
CA CYS A 230 -4.28 4.52 -15.74
C CYS A 230 -5.42 5.41 -16.22
N SER A 231 -5.23 6.71 -16.06
CA SER A 231 -6.02 7.74 -16.73
C SER A 231 -5.20 8.34 -17.88
N LEU A 232 -5.84 8.70 -18.98
CA LEU A 232 -5.23 9.48 -20.05
C LEU A 232 -5.80 10.90 -20.03
N ASP A 233 -4.92 11.91 -20.03
CA ASP A 233 -5.27 13.28 -20.41
C ASP A 233 -5.01 13.46 -21.91
N MET A 234 -5.93 14.13 -22.63
CA MET A 234 -5.81 14.38 -24.07
C MET A 234 -4.68 15.37 -24.42
N ASN A 235 -4.09 16.05 -23.42
CA ASN A 235 -2.84 16.78 -23.61
C ASN A 235 -1.64 15.85 -23.90
N ASP A 236 -1.73 14.56 -23.59
CA ASP A 236 -0.65 13.58 -23.74
C ASP A 236 -0.47 13.01 -25.15
N GLY A 237 -1.17 13.57 -26.15
CA GLY A 237 -1.02 13.25 -27.56
C GLY A 237 -2.00 12.19 -28.11
N ASN A 238 -1.82 11.84 -29.39
CA ASN A 238 -2.69 10.92 -30.13
C ASN A 238 -2.62 9.48 -29.56
N TRP A 239 -3.74 8.90 -29.12
CA TRP A 239 -3.82 7.49 -28.68
C TRP A 239 -3.11 6.51 -29.62
N SER A 240 -3.19 6.77 -30.94
CA SER A 240 -2.52 5.97 -31.95
C SER A 240 -1.00 5.90 -31.74
N SER A 241 -0.35 7.00 -31.36
CA SER A 241 1.09 7.02 -31.11
C SER A 241 1.51 6.24 -29.87
N LYS A 242 0.60 6.07 -28.89
CA LYS A 242 0.84 5.26 -27.68
C LYS A 242 0.55 3.77 -27.91
N ILE A 243 -0.50 3.45 -28.68
CA ILE A 243 -0.97 2.07 -28.85
C ILE A 243 -0.21 1.29 -29.93
N GLU A 244 0.24 1.93 -31.01
CA GLU A 244 0.96 1.22 -32.09
C GLU A 244 2.30 0.60 -31.61
N PRO A 245 3.14 1.31 -30.83
CA PRO A 245 4.32 0.69 -30.22
C PRO A 245 3.98 -0.47 -29.28
N PHE A 246 2.86 -0.39 -28.57
CA PHE A 246 2.37 -1.47 -27.71
C PHE A 246 2.00 -2.72 -28.52
N LYS A 247 1.25 -2.55 -29.61
CA LYS A 247 0.88 -3.65 -30.52
C LYS A 247 2.12 -4.30 -31.11
N ALA A 248 3.11 -3.51 -31.54
CA ALA A 248 4.38 -4.01 -32.04
C ALA A 248 5.15 -4.80 -30.97
N ALA A 249 5.19 -4.30 -29.73
CA ALA A 249 5.82 -5.02 -28.61
C ALA A 249 5.10 -6.35 -28.28
N PHE A 250 3.77 -6.40 -28.40
CA PHE A 250 3.01 -7.65 -28.26
C PHE A 250 3.30 -8.64 -29.40
N ALA A 251 3.33 -8.17 -30.65
CA ALA A 251 3.61 -9.01 -31.81
C ALA A 251 5.03 -9.61 -31.77
N ASN A 252 6.00 -8.87 -31.25
CA ASN A 252 7.40 -9.29 -31.14
C ASN A 252 7.72 -10.02 -29.82
N ALA A 253 6.73 -10.24 -28.94
CA ALA A 253 6.98 -10.92 -27.68
C ALA A 253 7.21 -12.41 -27.91
N SER A 254 8.25 -12.97 -27.28
CA SER A 254 8.61 -14.39 -27.35
C SER A 254 8.27 -15.18 -26.07
N SER A 255 7.75 -14.50 -25.04
CA SER A 255 7.34 -15.11 -23.78
C SER A 255 5.91 -14.72 -23.41
N PRO A 256 5.08 -15.67 -22.93
CA PRO A 256 3.72 -15.38 -22.52
C PRO A 256 3.69 -14.57 -21.23
N VAL A 257 2.79 -13.58 -21.16
CA VAL A 257 2.53 -12.73 -20.00
C VAL A 257 1.05 -12.32 -19.94
N ASN A 258 0.45 -12.44 -18.76
CA ASN A 258 -0.94 -12.07 -18.51
C ASN A 258 -1.02 -10.69 -17.85
N PHE A 259 -1.77 -9.77 -18.46
CA PHE A 259 -2.11 -8.50 -17.82
C PHE A 259 -3.43 -7.91 -18.34
N ILE A 260 -3.97 -7.00 -17.53
CA ILE A 260 -5.11 -6.15 -17.89
C ILE A 260 -4.72 -4.71 -17.60
N VAL A 261 -4.89 -3.84 -18.59
CA VAL A 261 -4.77 -2.39 -18.41
C VAL A 261 -6.16 -1.79 -18.47
N SER A 262 -6.56 -1.10 -17.40
CA SER A 262 -7.78 -0.31 -17.35
C SER A 262 -7.45 1.14 -17.71
N VAL A 263 -7.97 1.60 -18.83
CA VAL A 263 -7.74 2.93 -19.36
C VAL A 263 -8.98 3.78 -19.12
N TRP A 264 -8.84 4.77 -18.24
CA TRP A 264 -9.87 5.75 -17.93
C TRP A 264 -9.64 7.04 -18.72
N PHE A 265 -10.73 7.69 -19.15
CA PHE A 265 -10.70 8.92 -19.93
C PHE A 265 -11.96 9.76 -19.67
N GLU A 266 -11.91 11.04 -20.05
CA GLU A 266 -13.08 11.90 -19.96
C GLU A 266 -14.14 11.52 -21.02
N ALA A 267 -15.41 11.53 -20.62
CA ALA A 267 -16.51 10.99 -21.43
C ALA A 267 -16.65 11.63 -22.82
N SER A 268 -16.21 12.87 -22.98
CA SER A 268 -16.19 13.62 -24.23
C SER A 268 -15.26 13.04 -25.31
N PHE A 269 -14.46 12.00 -24.99
CA PHE A 269 -13.44 11.48 -25.91
C PHE A 269 -13.58 9.98 -26.21
N ALA A 270 -14.68 9.34 -25.76
CA ALA A 270 -14.90 7.91 -25.96
C ALA A 270 -14.89 7.47 -27.45
N TYR A 271 -15.19 8.37 -28.38
CA TYR A 271 -15.24 8.10 -29.82
C TYR A 271 -13.87 8.01 -30.50
N ALA A 272 -12.80 8.50 -29.86
CA ALA A 272 -11.44 8.44 -30.41
C ALA A 272 -10.80 7.04 -30.26
N PHE A 273 -11.41 6.16 -29.48
CA PHE A 273 -10.90 4.84 -29.14
C PHE A 273 -11.56 3.74 -29.98
N VAL A 274 -10.77 3.09 -30.83
CA VAL A 274 -11.23 2.00 -31.69
C VAL A 274 -10.84 0.65 -31.06
N PRO A 275 -11.81 -0.20 -30.66
CA PRO A 275 -11.54 -1.56 -30.22
C PRO A 275 -10.78 -2.38 -31.26
N PHE A 276 -9.94 -3.30 -30.80
CA PHE A 276 -9.22 -4.21 -31.69
C PHE A 276 -8.96 -5.55 -31.01
N HIS A 277 -8.61 -6.54 -31.83
CA HIS A 277 -8.19 -7.87 -31.38
C HIS A 277 -7.00 -8.31 -32.24
N LEU A 278 -5.96 -8.80 -31.58
CA LEU A 278 -4.75 -9.30 -32.19
C LEU A 278 -4.39 -10.65 -31.56
N THR A 279 -3.75 -11.52 -32.34
CA THR A 279 -3.20 -12.79 -31.86
C THR A 279 -1.69 -12.80 -32.04
N ASN A 280 -1.01 -13.47 -31.12
CA ASN A 280 0.39 -13.87 -31.26
C ASN A 280 0.43 -15.39 -31.21
N ASP A 281 0.67 -16.01 -32.37
CA ASP A 281 0.65 -17.47 -32.51
C ASP A 281 1.86 -18.14 -31.84
N GLU A 282 2.99 -17.42 -31.73
CA GLU A 282 4.21 -17.89 -31.07
C GLU A 282 4.00 -18.05 -29.56
N THR A 283 3.44 -17.03 -28.90
CA THR A 283 3.14 -17.10 -27.46
C THR A 283 1.79 -17.76 -27.15
N ARG A 284 0.96 -18.02 -28.17
CA ARG A 284 -0.43 -18.53 -28.05
C ARG A 284 -1.34 -17.60 -27.23
N GLU A 285 -1.12 -16.29 -27.40
CA GLU A 285 -1.84 -15.24 -26.69
C GLU A 285 -2.67 -14.37 -27.62
N GLN A 286 -3.57 -13.60 -27.03
CA GLN A 286 -4.35 -12.57 -27.68
C GLN A 286 -4.22 -11.25 -26.92
N LEU A 287 -4.24 -10.15 -27.66
CA LEU A 287 -4.34 -8.79 -27.14
C LEU A 287 -5.63 -8.17 -27.64
N ALA A 288 -6.54 -7.84 -26.73
CA ALA A 288 -7.83 -7.25 -27.05
C ALA A 288 -7.99 -5.90 -26.36
N PHE A 289 -8.31 -4.86 -27.13
CA PHE A 289 -8.77 -3.59 -26.60
C PHE A 289 -10.27 -3.50 -26.76
N LYS A 290 -11.00 -3.39 -25.65
CA LYS A 290 -12.47 -3.45 -25.65
C LYS A 290 -13.09 -2.44 -24.71
N ARG A 291 -14.27 -1.96 -25.11
CA ARG A 291 -15.08 -1.06 -24.31
C ARG A 291 -15.75 -1.82 -23.17
N THR A 292 -15.85 -1.20 -22.00
CA THR A 292 -16.63 -1.73 -20.88
C THR A 292 -18.05 -1.17 -20.88
N ASN A 293 -18.91 -1.69 -20.00
CA ASN A 293 -20.24 -1.11 -19.75
C ASN A 293 -20.15 0.30 -19.15
N SER A 294 -18.99 0.71 -18.63
CA SER A 294 -18.72 2.07 -18.23
C SER A 294 -18.34 2.91 -19.45
N ASN A 295 -19.01 4.05 -19.62
CA ASN A 295 -18.75 4.98 -20.72
C ASN A 295 -17.38 5.66 -20.66
N ARG A 296 -16.62 5.44 -19.58
CA ARG A 296 -15.34 6.10 -19.28
C ARG A 296 -14.17 5.14 -19.09
N CYS A 297 -14.35 3.84 -19.38
CA CYS A 297 -13.32 2.83 -19.17
C CYS A 297 -13.25 1.84 -20.33
N PHE A 298 -12.04 1.62 -20.83
CA PHE A 298 -11.71 0.54 -21.77
C PHE A 298 -10.69 -0.40 -21.11
N LEU A 299 -10.72 -1.66 -21.51
CA LEU A 299 -9.76 -2.67 -21.07
C LEU A 299 -8.87 -3.07 -22.24
N LEU A 300 -7.55 -3.00 -22.04
CA LEU A 300 -6.55 -3.66 -22.87
C LEU A 300 -6.11 -4.95 -22.17
N VAL A 301 -6.46 -6.09 -22.75
CA VAL A 301 -6.31 -7.40 -22.12
C VAL A 301 -5.35 -8.26 -22.93
N ARG A 302 -4.22 -8.66 -22.32
CA ARG A 302 -3.32 -9.68 -22.87
C ARG A 302 -3.52 -10.99 -22.11
N CYS A 303 -3.88 -12.05 -22.82
CA CYS A 303 -4.27 -13.32 -22.20
C CYS A 303 -4.07 -14.51 -23.14
N PRO A 304 -4.13 -15.76 -22.66
CA PRO A 304 -4.05 -16.93 -23.52
C PRO A 304 -5.27 -17.03 -24.45
N ILE A 305 -5.10 -17.63 -25.64
CA ILE A 305 -6.21 -17.86 -26.59
C ILE A 305 -7.26 -18.83 -26.00
N GLY A 306 -6.83 -19.82 -25.21
CA GLY A 306 -7.70 -20.82 -24.56
C GLY A 306 -8.07 -20.51 -23.11
N ARG A 307 -8.28 -19.23 -22.76
CA ARG A 307 -8.47 -18.80 -21.38
C ARG A 307 -9.80 -19.25 -20.75
N ASP A 308 -9.81 -19.47 -19.44
CA ASP A 308 -11.05 -19.67 -18.66
C ASP A 308 -11.87 -18.36 -18.59
N ALA A 309 -12.98 -18.31 -19.33
CA ALA A 309 -13.83 -17.13 -19.41
C ALA A 309 -14.40 -16.68 -18.06
N ASN A 310 -14.70 -17.60 -17.14
CA ASN A 310 -15.25 -17.27 -15.82
C ASN A 310 -14.18 -16.66 -14.92
N LYS A 311 -12.96 -17.22 -14.95
CA LYS A 311 -11.81 -16.68 -14.22
C LYS A 311 -11.46 -15.27 -14.70
N TRP A 312 -11.41 -15.07 -16.01
CA TRP A 312 -11.05 -13.78 -16.61
C TRP A 312 -12.12 -12.71 -16.42
N THR A 313 -13.41 -13.07 -16.46
CA THR A 313 -14.48 -12.11 -16.14
C THR A 313 -14.29 -11.52 -14.74
N LYS A 314 -13.92 -12.34 -13.73
CA LYS A 314 -13.65 -11.84 -12.37
C LYS A 314 -12.47 -10.86 -12.31
N TRP A 315 -11.39 -11.14 -13.04
CA TRP A 315 -10.23 -10.25 -13.10
C TRP A 315 -10.51 -8.96 -13.88
N GLU A 316 -11.30 -9.05 -14.95
CA GLU A 316 -11.75 -7.87 -15.70
C GLU A 316 -12.67 -6.99 -14.83
N GLU A 317 -13.54 -7.60 -14.01
CA GLU A 317 -14.33 -6.86 -13.02
C GLU A 317 -13.47 -6.21 -11.93
N GLU A 318 -12.46 -6.92 -11.40
CA GLU A 318 -11.48 -6.38 -10.43
C GLU A 318 -10.68 -5.20 -11.03
N ALA A 319 -10.39 -5.25 -12.33
CA ALA A 319 -9.71 -4.17 -13.03
C ALA A 319 -10.58 -2.90 -13.13
N ILE A 320 -11.91 -3.03 -13.09
CA ILE A 320 -12.86 -1.92 -13.14
C ILE A 320 -13.26 -1.44 -11.74
N LYS A 321 -13.54 -2.37 -10.82
CA LYS A 321 -14.02 -2.11 -9.46
C LYS A 321 -12.87 -1.72 -8.53
N TRP A 322 -13.26 -1.15 -7.39
CA TRP A 322 -12.36 -0.75 -6.32
C TRP A 322 -12.77 -1.43 -5.02
N GLU A 323 -12.14 -2.56 -4.71
CA GLU A 323 -12.29 -3.23 -3.43
C GLU A 323 -10.90 -3.29 -2.78
N ILE A 324 -10.70 -2.47 -1.74
CA ILE A 324 -9.43 -2.47 -1.01
C ILE A 324 -9.65 -2.94 0.42
N TRP A 325 -8.75 -3.82 0.83
CA TRP A 325 -8.47 -4.17 2.21
C TRP A 325 -6.95 -4.03 2.41
N ASN A 326 -6.49 -3.96 3.67
CA ASN A 326 -5.08 -3.75 4.02
C ASN A 326 -4.49 -2.47 3.42
N GLN A 327 -5.27 -1.39 3.45
CA GLN A 327 -4.87 -0.09 2.91
C GLN A 327 -3.93 0.65 3.87
N ILE A 328 -2.79 1.11 3.36
CA ILE A 328 -1.89 2.02 4.07
C ILE A 328 -1.80 3.30 3.24
N ASP A 329 -2.30 4.39 3.79
CA ASP A 329 -2.21 5.70 3.15
C ASP A 329 -1.19 6.55 3.91
N ILE A 330 -0.16 7.04 3.22
CA ILE A 330 0.80 8.00 3.75
C ILE A 330 0.45 9.37 3.18
N LEU A 331 -0.13 10.23 4.01
CA LEU A 331 -0.70 11.54 3.66
C LEU A 331 0.11 12.64 4.37
N MET A 332 1.27 12.98 3.80
CA MET A 332 2.22 13.92 4.40
C MET A 332 2.60 15.00 3.39
N ILE A 333 1.97 16.16 3.51
CA ILE A 333 2.07 17.30 2.61
C ILE A 333 3.22 18.23 3.05
N ASP A 334 3.41 18.42 4.35
CA ASP A 334 4.28 19.44 4.94
C ASP A 334 5.40 18.84 5.81
N GLU A 335 6.53 19.53 5.90
CA GLU A 335 7.68 19.07 6.71
C GLU A 335 7.40 19.11 8.21
N ASP A 336 6.44 19.92 8.65
CA ASP A 336 5.99 19.98 10.05
C ASP A 336 5.26 18.69 10.49
N GLN A 337 5.03 17.75 9.57
CA GLN A 337 4.51 16.42 9.83
C GLN A 337 5.63 15.41 10.15
N ILE A 338 6.88 15.86 10.22
CA ILE A 338 8.02 15.07 10.69
C ILE A 338 8.41 15.54 12.09
N GLY A 339 8.47 14.59 13.03
CA GLY A 339 8.95 14.85 14.38
C GLY A 339 10.48 15.01 14.47
N ASP A 340 10.91 15.64 15.55
CA ASP A 340 12.33 15.93 15.80
C ASP A 340 13.20 14.67 15.78
N GLY A 341 14.41 14.79 15.23
CA GLY A 341 15.41 13.73 15.22
C GLY A 341 15.26 12.68 14.11
N LEU A 342 14.36 12.89 13.14
CA LEU A 342 14.36 12.19 11.83
C LEU A 342 14.97 13.03 10.70
N LEU A 343 15.09 14.33 10.92
CA LEU A 343 15.55 15.32 9.95
C LEU A 343 17.09 15.37 9.79
N ASP A 344 17.83 14.85 10.78
CA ASP A 344 19.31 14.93 10.86
C ASP A 344 20.05 13.68 10.35
N ALA A 345 19.33 12.71 9.77
CA ALA A 345 19.93 11.48 9.28
C ALA A 345 20.45 11.63 7.83
N THR A 346 21.31 12.61 7.54
CA THR A 346 22.15 12.52 6.35
C THR A 346 23.15 11.36 6.54
N PRO A 347 23.52 10.62 5.49
CA PRO A 347 24.68 9.73 5.58
C PRO A 347 25.88 10.63 5.85
N GLY A 348 26.56 10.42 6.97
CA GLY A 348 27.85 11.06 7.21
C GLY A 348 28.80 10.77 6.04
N PRO A 349 29.71 11.70 5.69
CA PRO A 349 30.67 11.47 4.62
C PRO A 349 31.41 10.18 4.91
N SER A 350 31.47 9.31 3.89
CA SER A 350 32.20 8.06 3.93
C SER A 350 33.64 8.35 4.36
N ASP A 351 34.07 7.77 5.48
CA ASP A 351 35.48 7.71 5.84
C ASP A 351 36.21 6.83 4.81
N GLN A 352 36.47 7.41 3.64
CA GLN A 352 37.51 7.01 2.73
C GLN A 352 38.35 8.25 2.46
N GLN A 353 39.26 8.53 3.38
CA GLN A 353 40.61 9.03 3.11
C GLN A 353 41.33 9.26 4.43
N LYS A 354 42.00 8.22 4.93
CA LYS A 354 43.31 8.41 5.56
C LYS A 354 44.28 7.44 4.89
N LYS A 355 45.28 8.05 4.25
CA LYS A 355 46.49 7.42 3.73
C LYS A 355 47.21 6.65 4.82
#